data_AF-A0A967RFQ4-F1
#
_entry.id   AF-A0A967RFQ4-F1
#
_cell.length_a   1.000
_cell.length_b   1.000
_cell.length_c   1.000
_cell.angle_alpha   90.00
_cell.angle_beta   90.00
_cell.angle_gamma   90.00
#
_symmetry.space_group_name_H-M   'P 1'
#
loop_
_entity.id
_entity.type
_entity.pdbx_description
1 polymer ?
#
loop_
_entity_poly.entity_id
_entity_poly.type
_entity_poly.pdbx_seq_one_letter_code
_entity_poly.pdbx_strand_id
1 'polypeptide(L)'
;IFDTAIGGLSGTPFGAPKMDVGCWNVPTEDLVYLFSEMGVNTGINLDALLDTAKLARKIAGQELSGHVLKARTTFEVSNFPEPLKIH
;
A
#
# COMPACT_ATOMS: atom_id res chain seq x y z
N ILE A 1 16.09 -2.00 -12.45
CA ILE A 1 14.91 -2.90 -12.56
C ILE A 1 14.69 -3.48 -11.18
N PHE A 2 13.46 -3.44 -10.67
CA PHE A 2 13.11 -3.83 -9.30
C PHE A 2 11.89 -4.75 -9.34
N ASP A 3 11.94 -5.84 -8.57
CA ASP A 3 10.81 -6.74 -8.40
C ASP A 3 10.05 -6.35 -7.13
N THR A 4 8.72 -6.32 -7.23
CA THR A 4 7.81 -5.91 -6.16
C THR A 4 6.52 -6.73 -6.24
N ALA A 5 5.64 -6.59 -5.24
CA ALA A 5 4.30 -7.16 -5.29
C ALA A 5 3.25 -6.12 -4.90
N ILE A 6 2.07 -6.19 -5.52
CA ILE A 6 0.95 -5.30 -5.22
C ILE A 6 0.61 -5.36 -3.72
N GLY A 7 0.55 -4.22 -3.02
CA GLY A 7 0.29 -4.22 -1.57
C GLY A 7 1.37 -4.88 -0.71
N GLY A 8 2.49 -5.32 -1.29
CA GLY A 8 3.45 -6.19 -0.63
C GLY A 8 2.95 -7.63 -0.45
N LEU A 9 2.01 -8.06 -1.30
CA LEU A 9 1.40 -9.40 -1.23
C LEU A 9 2.49 -10.48 -1.23
N SER A 10 2.44 -11.33 -0.22
CA SER A 10 3.40 -12.42 -0.04
C SER A 10 2.73 -13.61 0.66
N GLY A 11 3.07 -14.82 0.24
CA GLY A 11 2.75 -16.03 1.01
C GLY A 11 3.70 -16.19 2.20
N THR A 12 3.28 -16.96 3.21
CA THR A 12 4.18 -17.38 4.29
C THR A 12 5.20 -18.39 3.76
N PRO A 13 6.51 -18.15 3.90
CA PRO A 13 7.54 -19.11 3.54
C PRO A 13 7.41 -20.42 4.35
N PHE A 14 7.91 -21.52 3.78
CA PHE A 14 7.94 -22.79 4.50
C PHE A 14 8.77 -22.67 5.79
N GLY A 15 8.20 -23.13 6.91
CA GLY A 15 8.86 -23.11 8.22
C GLY A 15 8.85 -21.75 8.94
N ALA A 16 8.30 -20.71 8.33
CA ALA A 16 8.11 -19.42 9.00
C ALA A 16 6.80 -19.42 9.82
N PRO A 17 6.76 -18.69 10.95
CA PRO A 17 5.50 -18.39 11.63
C PRO A 17 4.53 -17.69 10.67
N LYS A 18 3.24 -18.03 10.76
CA LYS A 18 2.21 -17.23 10.07
C LYS A 18 2.23 -15.83 10.65
N MET A 19 2.28 -14.84 9.77
CA MET A 19 2.15 -13.43 10.11
C MET A 19 0.81 -12.94 9.59
N ASP A 20 0.14 -12.11 10.39
CA ASP A 20 -1.14 -11.51 10.02
C ASP A 20 -1.01 -10.44 8.92
N VAL A 21 0.23 -10.03 8.63
CA VAL A 21 0.57 -9.06 7.58
C VAL A 21 1.60 -9.69 6.65
N GLY A 22 1.27 -9.80 5.36
CA GLY A 22 2.24 -10.18 4.34
C GLY A 22 3.30 -9.08 4.17
N CYS A 23 4.55 -9.34 4.54
CA CYS A 23 5.62 -8.33 4.58
C CYS A 23 6.89 -8.72 3.80
N TRP A 24 6.88 -9.79 3.03
CA TRP A 24 8.11 -10.29 2.39
C TRP A 24 8.47 -9.59 1.09
N ASN A 25 7.48 -9.00 0.42
CA ASN A 25 7.69 -8.25 -0.80
C ASN A 25 7.54 -6.75 -0.54
N VAL A 26 8.36 -5.95 -1.23
CA VAL A 26 8.17 -4.50 -1.26
C VAL A 26 6.85 -4.18 -1.98
N PRO A 27 5.98 -3.34 -1.40
CA PRO A 27 4.74 -2.90 -2.06
C PRO A 27 5.04 -2.10 -3.32
N THR A 28 4.45 -2.49 -4.45
CA THR A 28 4.65 -1.81 -5.73
C THR A 28 4.25 -0.33 -5.65
N GLU A 29 3.15 -0.02 -4.98
CA GLU A 29 2.65 1.35 -4.84
C GLU A 29 3.58 2.25 -4.01
N ASP A 30 4.25 1.69 -2.99
CA ASP A 30 5.19 2.44 -2.17
C ASP A 30 6.43 2.82 -3.00
N LEU A 31 6.90 1.92 -3.86
CA LEU A 31 8.05 2.16 -4.74
C LEU A 31 7.69 3.15 -5.87
N VAL A 32 6.50 3.03 -6.46
CA VAL A 32 6.01 3.97 -7.49
C VAL A 32 5.85 5.36 -6.90
N TYR A 33 5.30 5.48 -5.69
CA TYR A 33 5.18 6.74 -4.99
C TYR A 33 6.55 7.36 -4.68
N LEU A 34 7.49 6.57 -4.12
CA LEU A 34 8.86 7.00 -3.87
C LEU A 34 9.52 7.55 -5.14
N PHE A 35 9.40 6.83 -6.26
CA PHE A 35 9.97 7.28 -7.52
C PHE A 35 9.31 8.55 -8.06
N SER A 36 7.99 8.69 -7.90
CA SER A 36 7.28 9.94 -8.23
C SER A 36 7.85 11.11 -7.43
N GLU A 37 8.04 10.96 -6.12
CA GLU A 37 8.61 12.01 -5.25
C GLU A 37 10.07 12.32 -5.58
N MET A 38 10.82 11.34 -6.10
CA MET A 38 12.19 11.54 -6.60
C MET A 38 12.26 12.12 -8.01
N GLY A 39 11.12 12.37 -8.67
CA GLY A 39 11.06 12.84 -10.06
C GLY A 39 11.41 11.77 -11.10
N VAL A 40 11.40 10.49 -10.73
CA VAL A 40 11.66 9.35 -11.62
C VAL A 40 10.33 8.87 -12.20
N ASN A 41 10.17 9.01 -13.51
CA ASN A 41 8.97 8.53 -14.19
C ASN A 41 9.00 6.99 -14.36
N THR A 42 8.04 6.31 -13.73
CA THR A 42 7.86 4.85 -13.84
C THR A 42 6.90 4.46 -14.97
N GLY A 43 6.12 5.40 -15.51
CA GLY A 43 5.04 5.14 -16.46
C GLY A 43 3.79 4.49 -15.86
N ILE A 44 3.72 4.34 -14.53
CA ILE A 44 2.60 3.67 -13.84
C ILE A 44 1.65 4.73 -13.26
N ASN A 45 0.35 4.55 -13.51
CA ASN A 45 -0.70 5.38 -12.89
C ASN A 45 -0.90 4.93 -11.42
N LEU A 46 -0.56 5.81 -10.47
CA LEU A 46 -0.60 5.51 -9.04
C LEU A 46 -2.03 5.31 -8.51
N ASP A 47 -3.00 6.10 -8.95
CA ASP A 47 -4.39 5.97 -8.48
C ASP A 47 -4.99 4.62 -8.90
N ALA A 48 -4.79 4.24 -10.16
CA ALA A 48 -5.20 2.94 -10.68
C ALA A 48 -4.48 1.78 -9.96
N LEU A 49 -3.20 1.98 -9.60
CA LEU A 49 -2.43 1.01 -8.83
C LEU A 49 -3.00 0.86 -7.41
N LEU A 50 -3.38 1.95 -6.75
CA LEU A 50 -3.99 1.92 -5.41
C LEU A 50 -5.36 1.23 -5.43
N ASP A 51 -6.18 1.44 -6.46
CA ASP A 51 -7.44 0.71 -6.61
C ASP A 51 -7.21 -0.79 -6.81
N THR A 52 -6.16 -1.15 -7.55
CA THR A 52 -5.73 -2.54 -7.70
C THR A 52 -5.24 -3.13 -6.37
N ALA A 53 -4.50 -2.37 -5.57
CA ALA A 53 -4.04 -2.79 -4.24
C ALA A 53 -5.21 -2.98 -3.26
N LYS A 54 -6.24 -2.12 -3.30
CA LYS A 54 -7.48 -2.31 -2.54
C LYS A 54 -8.20 -3.60 -2.93
N LEU A 55 -8.26 -3.91 -4.23
CA LEU A 55 -8.84 -5.17 -4.72
C LEU A 55 -8.01 -6.38 -4.26
N ALA A 56 -6.68 -6.31 -4.37
CA ALA A 56 -5.79 -7.36 -3.91
C ALA A 56 -5.97 -7.65 -2.42
N ARG A 57 -6.09 -6.60 -1.59
CA ARG A 57 -6.39 -6.73 -0.15
C ARG A 57 -7.71 -7.48 0.09
N LYS A 58 -8.77 -7.12 -0.66
CA LYS A 58 -10.07 -7.79 -0.56
C LYS A 58 -9.97 -9.28 -0.93
N ILE A 59 -9.21 -9.63 -1.96
CA ILE A 59 -9.00 -11.01 -2.40
C ILE A 59 -8.16 -11.80 -1.39
N ALA A 60 -7.11 -11.18 -0.85
CA ALA A 60 -6.22 -11.81 0.13
C ALA A 60 -6.92 -12.11 1.46
N GLY A 61 -8.00 -11.39 1.80
CA GLY A 61 -8.76 -11.59 3.03
C GLY A 61 -8.00 -11.18 4.30
N GLN A 62 -6.89 -10.45 4.15
CA GLN A 62 -6.05 -9.94 5.23
C GLN A 62 -5.52 -8.54 4.86
N GLU A 63 -5.02 -7.81 5.85
CA GLU A 63 -4.35 -6.53 5.59
C GLU A 63 -3.03 -6.73 4.84
N LEU A 64 -2.70 -5.72 4.03
CA LEU A 64 -1.49 -5.70 3.22
C LEU A 64 -0.46 -4.72 3.81
N SER A 65 0.82 -4.89 3.50
CA SER A 65 1.90 -4.11 4.12
C SER A 65 2.04 -2.69 3.56
N GLY A 66 1.56 -2.44 2.33
CA GLY A 66 1.60 -1.14 1.64
C GLY A 66 1.26 0.07 2.52
N HIS A 67 2.17 1.04 2.57
CA HIS A 67 2.01 2.26 3.35
C HIS A 67 1.12 3.26 2.61
N VAL A 68 1.34 3.45 1.31
CA VAL A 68 0.53 4.37 0.50
C VAL A 68 -0.92 3.87 0.39
N LEU A 69 -1.13 2.56 0.42
CA LEU A 69 -2.47 1.97 0.52
C LEU A 69 -3.23 2.41 1.80
N LYS A 70 -2.51 2.61 2.92
CA LYS A 70 -3.07 2.95 4.23
C LYS A 70 -3.16 4.45 4.45
N ALA A 71 -2.06 5.15 4.22
CA ALA A 71 -1.89 6.57 4.50
C ALA A 71 -2.41 7.46 3.36
N ARG A 72 -2.61 6.89 2.16
CA ARG A 72 -2.91 7.61 0.91
C ARG A 72 -1.71 8.47 0.47
N THR A 73 -1.83 9.16 -0.66
CA THR A 73 -0.75 10.02 -1.16
C THR A 73 -0.75 11.36 -0.41
N THR A 74 0.40 12.04 -0.33
CA THR A 74 0.48 13.35 0.35
C THR A 74 -0.43 14.42 -0.28
N PHE A 75 -0.95 14.19 -1.49
CA PHE A 75 -1.85 15.10 -2.19
C PHE A 75 -3.33 15.00 -1.74
N GLU A 76 -3.70 13.97 -0.98
CA GLU A 76 -5.04 13.86 -0.38
C GLU A 76 -5.07 14.49 1.02
N VAL A 77 -5.47 15.76 1.07
CA VAL A 77 -5.74 16.46 2.33
C VAL A 77 -7.11 16.03 2.84
N SER A 78 -7.16 15.43 4.04
CA SER A 78 -8.43 15.20 4.73
C SER A 78 -8.87 16.46 5.48
N ASN A 79 -10.18 16.71 5.52
CA ASN A 79 -10.74 17.74 6.38
C ASN A 79 -10.52 17.36 7.85
N PHE A 80 -10.33 18.37 8.71
CA PHE A 80 -10.33 18.14 10.15
C PHE A 80 -11.65 17.46 10.57
N PRO A 81 -11.61 16.42 11.41
CA PRO A 81 -12.83 15.83 11.95
C PRO A 81 -13.60 16.88 12.76
N GLU A 82 -14.94 16.78 12.77
CA GLU A 82 -15.76 17.63 13.63
C GLU A 82 -15.27 17.56 15.08
N PRO A 83 -15.30 18.68 15.83
CA PRO A 83 -14.90 18.69 17.23
C PRO A 83 -15.61 17.57 17.99
N LEU A 84 -14.83 16.75 18.71
CA LEU A 84 -15.38 15.73 19.60
C LEU A 84 -16.36 16.41 20.56
N LYS A 85 -17.65 16.06 20.45
CA LYS A 85 -18.69 16.53 21.37
C LYS A 85 -18.48 15.80 22.70
N ILE A 86 -17.67 16.39 23.57
CA ILE A 86 -17.51 15.94 24.96
C ILE A 86 -18.67 16.59 25.74
N HIS A 87 -19.70 15.80 26.03
CA HIS A 87 -20.81 16.14 26.94
C HIS A 87 -20.68 15.32 28.22
#